data_AF-A0A6A0HP48-F1
#
_entry.id   AF-A0A6A0HP48-F1
#
_cell.length_a   1.000
_cell.length_b   1.000
_cell.length_c   1.000
_cell.angle_alpha   90.00
_cell.angle_beta   90.00
_cell.angle_gamma   90.00
#
_symmetry.space_group_name_H-M   'P 1'
#
loop_
_entity.id
_entity.type
_entity.pdbx_description
1 polymer ?
#
loop_
_entity_poly.entity_id
_entity_poly.type
_entity_poly.pdbx_seq_one_letter_code
_entity_poly.pdbx_strand_id
1 'polypeptide(L)'
;MKKFVCGVFVGIMASLAALAIAQEGFYKGKVVFVKVAQENLRRAPGGEVMGSLVKGTPMQILAVEDKWVQVATAGYIWKESVTGDEKVLSGEQPYRAAMILVKTEAEALELIKQLQAGADFQKLAKEKSLSPNAARGGDLGDAFKGDFSPTYEQAILALKVGELSAPVKTDQGYCIFKRLK
;
A
#
# COMPACT_ATOMS: atom_id res chain seq x y z
N MET A 1 51.54 28.90 48.41
CA MET A 1 52.26 29.67 47.36
C MET A 1 52.39 28.77 46.14
N LYS A 2 51.60 28.98 45.07
CA LYS A 2 52.06 29.41 43.71
C LYS A 2 53.46 28.88 43.36
N LYS A 3 53.78 28.26 42.22
CA LYS A 3 53.17 27.83 40.95
C LYS A 3 54.33 27.04 40.29
N PHE A 4 54.11 25.96 39.55
CA PHE A 4 54.76 25.78 38.25
C PHE A 4 53.98 24.77 37.41
N VAL A 5 53.61 25.26 36.24
CA VAL A 5 52.90 24.61 35.13
C VAL A 5 53.94 23.91 34.26
N CYS A 6 53.62 22.77 33.66
CA CYS A 6 53.75 22.49 32.22
C CYS A 6 53.81 20.97 31.97
N GLY A 7 52.98 20.48 31.05
CA GLY A 7 53.01 19.09 30.63
C GLY A 7 51.69 18.63 30.00
N VAL A 8 51.28 19.30 28.92
CA VAL A 8 50.23 18.81 28.03
C VAL A 8 50.68 17.45 27.48
N PHE A 9 50.00 16.37 27.86
CA PHE A 9 50.03 15.14 27.08
C PHE A 9 48.64 14.91 26.48
N VAL A 10 48.61 15.18 25.19
CA VAL A 10 47.54 14.85 24.26
C VAL A 10 47.22 13.36 24.40
N GLY A 11 45.98 13.05 24.71
CA GLY A 11 45.50 11.69 24.88
C GLY A 11 43.99 11.63 24.70
N ILE A 12 43.47 12.30 23.67
CA ILE A 12 42.17 11.94 23.12
C ILE A 12 42.36 10.53 22.55
N MET A 13 42.13 9.51 23.38
CA MET A 13 41.74 8.18 22.92
C MET A 13 40.35 8.31 22.29
N ALA A 14 40.28 9.00 21.15
CA ALA A 14 39.28 8.70 20.16
C ALA A 14 39.55 7.24 19.80
N SER A 15 38.67 6.36 20.25
CA SER A 15 38.82 4.93 20.05
C SER A 15 39.13 4.66 18.58
N LEU A 16 40.14 3.82 18.33
CA LEU A 16 40.48 3.32 17.00
C LEU A 16 39.28 2.71 16.25
N ALA A 17 38.15 2.48 16.92
CA ALA A 17 36.91 2.00 16.33
C ALA A 17 36.23 3.02 15.38
N ALA A 18 36.42 4.33 15.59
CA ALA A 18 35.83 5.34 14.70
C ALA A 18 36.54 5.42 13.33
N LEU A 19 37.74 4.83 13.21
CA LEU A 19 38.54 4.81 11.98
C LEU A 19 38.50 3.47 11.23
N ALA A 20 37.68 2.50 11.70
CA ALA A 20 37.50 1.20 11.05
C ALA A 20 36.29 1.12 10.11
N ILE A 21 35.45 2.17 10.04
CA ILE A 21 34.19 2.20 9.26
C ILE A 21 34.29 3.17 8.06
N ALA A 22 35.47 3.23 7.46
CA ALA A 22 35.60 3.50 6.04
C ALA A 22 36.10 2.22 5.36
N GLN A 23 35.37 1.10 5.57
CA GLN A 23 35.57 -0.12 4.78
C GLN A 23 35.38 0.25 3.31
N GLU A 24 36.46 0.37 2.55
CA GLU A 24 36.53 0.34 1.08
C GLU A 24 35.36 1.00 0.32
N GLY A 25 34.89 2.16 0.77
CA GLY A 25 33.80 2.89 0.11
C GLY A 25 32.39 2.31 0.27
N PHE A 26 32.13 1.45 1.26
CA PHE A 26 30.80 0.93 1.58
C PHE A 26 30.16 1.71 2.73
N TYR A 27 29.28 2.65 2.40
CA TYR A 27 28.56 3.47 3.37
C TYR A 27 27.13 3.76 2.87
N LYS A 28 26.22 4.04 3.80
CA LYS A 28 24.81 4.33 3.49
C LYS A 28 24.68 5.45 2.45
N GLY A 29 23.86 5.23 1.43
CA GLY A 29 23.63 6.15 0.33
C GLY A 29 24.59 5.99 -0.86
N LYS A 30 25.70 5.27 -0.71
CA LYS A 30 26.61 4.97 -1.82
C LYS A 30 25.93 4.09 -2.87
N VAL A 31 26.19 4.38 -4.15
CA VAL A 31 25.90 3.46 -5.25
C VAL A 31 27.05 2.47 -5.44
N VAL A 32 26.72 1.19 -5.45
CA VAL A 32 27.60 0.06 -5.74
C VAL A 32 27.06 -0.74 -6.92
N PHE A 33 27.89 -1.63 -7.47
CA PHE A 33 27.57 -2.41 -8.67
C PHE A 33 27.87 -3.89 -8.43
N VAL A 34 27.07 -4.77 -9.02
CA VAL A 34 27.36 -6.21 -9.03
C VAL A 34 28.63 -6.47 -9.84
N LYS A 35 29.64 -7.09 -9.23
CA LYS A 35 30.95 -7.33 -9.87
C LYS A 35 31.07 -8.69 -10.57
N VAL A 36 30.32 -9.68 -10.11
CA VAL A 36 30.27 -11.05 -10.64
C VAL A 36 29.25 -11.16 -11.78
N ALA A 37 29.31 -12.24 -12.57
CA ALA A 37 28.39 -12.44 -13.69
C ALA A 37 26.92 -12.41 -13.25
N GLN A 38 26.62 -13.06 -12.12
CA GLN A 38 25.32 -13.10 -11.47
C GLN A 38 25.50 -13.23 -9.96
N GLU A 39 24.69 -12.52 -9.20
CA GLU A 39 24.64 -12.53 -7.73
C GLU A 39 23.22 -12.85 -7.26
N ASN A 40 23.08 -13.49 -6.09
CA ASN A 40 21.78 -13.78 -5.51
C ASN A 40 21.31 -12.62 -4.63
N LEU A 41 20.12 -12.09 -4.89
CA LEU A 41 19.43 -11.17 -3.97
C LEU A 41 18.68 -12.00 -2.93
N ARG A 42 18.92 -11.75 -1.64
CA ARG A 42 18.33 -12.53 -0.54
C ARG A 42 17.44 -11.67 0.35
N ARG A 43 16.45 -12.31 0.99
CA ARG A 43 15.52 -11.66 1.93
C ARG A 43 16.22 -11.17 3.21
N ALA A 44 17.28 -11.87 3.62
CA ALA A 44 18.14 -11.55 4.77
C ALA A 44 19.54 -12.18 4.57
N PRO A 45 20.56 -11.78 5.36
CA PRO A 45 21.85 -12.47 5.41
C PRO A 45 21.69 -13.99 5.55
N GLY A 46 22.20 -14.75 4.58
CA GLY A 46 22.06 -16.21 4.53
C GLY A 46 20.64 -16.76 4.31
N GLY A 47 19.64 -15.90 4.10
CA GLY A 47 18.24 -16.30 3.91
C GLY A 47 17.88 -16.74 2.49
N GLU A 48 16.57 -16.88 2.28
CA GLU A 48 15.95 -17.22 0.99
C GLU A 48 16.42 -16.30 -0.15
N VAL A 49 16.67 -16.89 -1.33
CA VAL A 49 16.98 -16.15 -2.56
C VAL A 49 15.67 -15.62 -3.16
N MET A 50 15.54 -14.31 -3.27
CA MET A 50 14.38 -13.62 -3.86
C MET A 50 14.54 -13.38 -5.37
N GLY A 51 15.76 -13.46 -5.87
CA GLY A 51 16.05 -13.22 -7.28
C GLY A 51 17.55 -13.18 -7.54
N SER A 52 17.92 -12.79 -8.76
CA SER A 52 19.31 -12.62 -9.13
C SER A 52 19.55 -11.25 -9.76
N LEU A 53 20.75 -10.73 -9.55
CA LEU A 53 21.25 -9.49 -10.13
C LEU A 53 22.43 -9.80 -11.03
N VAL A 54 22.53 -9.13 -12.17
CA VAL A 54 23.59 -9.36 -13.14
C VAL A 54 24.72 -8.35 -12.98
N LYS A 55 25.90 -8.68 -13.52
CA LYS A 55 27.06 -7.77 -13.51
C LYS A 55 26.67 -6.36 -13.96
N GLY A 56 27.07 -5.36 -13.18
CA GLY A 56 26.84 -3.95 -13.49
C GLY A 56 25.50 -3.37 -13.01
N THR A 57 24.60 -4.16 -12.40
CA THR A 57 23.37 -3.61 -11.80
C THR A 57 23.70 -2.60 -10.70
N PRO A 58 23.23 -1.33 -10.80
CA PRO A 58 23.46 -0.32 -9.77
C PRO A 58 22.55 -0.54 -8.56
N MET A 59 23.11 -0.37 -7.37
CA MET A 59 22.41 -0.56 -6.11
C MET A 59 22.83 0.50 -5.09
N GLN A 60 21.88 1.00 -4.31
CA GLN A 60 22.14 1.93 -3.22
C GLN A 60 22.29 1.18 -1.91
N ILE A 61 23.37 1.45 -1.16
CA ILE A 61 23.56 0.88 0.18
C ILE A 61 22.57 1.51 1.16
N LEU A 62 21.82 0.67 1.86
CA LEU A 62 20.92 1.05 2.96
C LEU A 62 21.57 0.86 4.33
N ALA A 63 22.28 -0.25 4.52
CA ALA A 63 22.98 -0.62 5.75
C ALA A 63 24.16 -1.56 5.47
N VAL A 64 25.11 -1.62 6.41
CA VAL A 64 26.27 -2.53 6.37
C VAL A 64 26.30 -3.29 7.69
N GLU A 65 26.39 -4.62 7.63
CA GLU A 65 26.37 -5.52 8.78
C GLU A 65 27.40 -6.64 8.58
N ASP A 66 28.52 -6.57 9.32
CA ASP A 66 29.65 -7.50 9.19
C ASP A 66 30.13 -7.62 7.73
N LYS A 67 29.95 -8.79 7.09
CA LYS A 67 30.28 -9.04 5.67
C LYS A 67 29.12 -8.84 4.70
N TRP A 68 27.97 -8.36 5.18
CA TRP A 68 26.75 -8.16 4.40
C TRP A 68 26.44 -6.69 4.17
N VAL A 69 25.84 -6.39 3.03
CA VAL A 69 25.37 -5.05 2.68
C VAL A 69 23.90 -5.16 2.28
N GLN A 70 23.04 -4.41 2.98
CA GLN A 70 21.65 -4.26 2.58
C GLN A 70 21.58 -3.21 1.47
N VAL A 71 20.93 -3.55 0.37
CA VAL A 71 20.90 -2.71 -0.83
C VAL A 71 19.49 -2.51 -1.38
N ALA A 72 19.25 -1.37 -2.04
CA ALA A 72 18.07 -1.11 -2.85
C ALA A 72 18.46 -0.93 -4.32
N THR A 73 17.67 -1.48 -5.24
CA THR A 73 17.81 -1.23 -6.68
C THR A 73 16.82 -0.16 -7.11
N ALA A 74 17.23 0.74 -8.01
CA ALA A 74 16.33 1.63 -8.72
C ALA A 74 16.17 1.14 -10.16
N GLY A 75 14.93 1.02 -10.62
CA GLY A 75 14.62 0.57 -11.98
C GLY A 75 13.17 0.82 -12.33
N TYR A 76 12.85 0.71 -13.62
CA TYR A 76 11.49 0.78 -14.13
C TYR A 76 10.98 -0.64 -14.37
N ILE A 77 9.78 -0.89 -13.91
CA ILE A 77 9.00 -2.08 -14.25
C ILE A 77 7.63 -1.62 -14.72
N TRP A 78 6.94 -2.48 -15.47
CA TRP A 78 5.60 -2.17 -15.94
C TRP A 78 4.65 -2.04 -14.74
N LYS A 79 3.93 -0.92 -14.65
CA LYS A 79 3.14 -0.57 -13.46
C LYS A 79 2.00 -1.57 -13.24
N GLU A 80 1.46 -2.10 -14.32
CA GLU A 80 0.35 -3.05 -14.36
C GLU A 80 0.79 -4.45 -13.92
N SER A 81 2.10 -4.71 -13.84
CA SER A 81 2.65 -5.97 -13.34
C SER A 81 2.86 -6.01 -11.83
N VAL A 82 2.51 -4.94 -11.09
CA VAL A 82 2.66 -4.89 -9.64
C VAL A 82 1.35 -4.59 -8.92
N THR A 83 1.21 -5.13 -7.71
CA THR A 83 0.11 -4.87 -6.79
C THR A 83 0.66 -4.36 -5.46
N GLY A 84 -0.04 -3.40 -4.86
CA GLY A 84 0.19 -2.99 -3.47
C GLY A 84 -0.60 -3.82 -2.46
N ASP A 85 -1.46 -4.71 -2.94
CA ASP A 85 -2.34 -5.53 -2.12
C ASP A 85 -1.93 -7.00 -2.19
N GLU A 86 -1.56 -7.56 -1.04
CA GLU A 86 -1.12 -8.94 -0.89
C GLU A 86 -2.24 -9.95 -1.22
N LYS A 87 -3.52 -9.59 -1.01
CA LYS A 87 -4.64 -10.49 -1.31
C LYS A 87 -4.73 -10.81 -2.81
N VAL A 88 -4.28 -9.90 -3.67
CA VAL A 88 -4.16 -10.15 -5.12
C VAL A 88 -3.13 -11.23 -5.43
N LEU A 89 -2.04 -11.33 -4.66
CA LEU A 89 -1.03 -12.38 -4.82
C LEU A 89 -1.59 -13.76 -4.49
N SER A 90 -2.51 -13.82 -3.52
CA SER A 90 -3.25 -15.03 -3.14
C SER A 90 -4.36 -15.41 -4.14
N GLY A 91 -4.52 -14.66 -5.22
CA GLY A 91 -5.52 -14.90 -6.27
C GLY A 91 -6.90 -14.33 -5.97
N GLU A 92 -7.07 -13.59 -4.86
CA GLU A 92 -8.33 -12.93 -4.59
C GLU A 92 -8.58 -11.80 -5.59
N GLN A 93 -9.81 -11.72 -6.09
CA GLN A 93 -10.21 -10.67 -7.01
C GLN A 93 -10.92 -9.55 -6.23
N PRO A 94 -10.35 -8.34 -6.21
CA PRO A 94 -11.02 -7.22 -5.58
C PRO A 94 -12.27 -6.86 -6.37
N TYR A 95 -13.24 -6.36 -5.63
CA TYR A 95 -14.47 -5.87 -6.15
C TYR A 95 -14.75 -4.44 -5.77
N ARG A 96 -15.58 -3.75 -6.56
CA ARG A 96 -15.93 -2.36 -6.32
C ARG A 96 -17.42 -2.15 -6.38
N ALA A 97 -17.93 -1.33 -5.47
CA ALA A 97 -19.32 -0.95 -5.43
C ALA A 97 -19.48 0.53 -5.06
N ALA A 98 -20.64 1.08 -5.37
CA ALA A 98 -21.09 2.35 -4.84
C ALA A 98 -22.39 2.16 -4.06
N MET A 99 -22.67 3.06 -3.12
CA MET A 99 -23.87 3.01 -2.30
C MET A 99 -24.59 4.37 -2.22
N ILE A 100 -25.90 4.30 -2.02
CA ILE A 100 -26.73 5.41 -1.57
C ILE A 100 -27.44 4.98 -0.28
N LEU A 101 -27.27 5.74 0.81
CA LEU A 101 -27.95 5.54 2.08
C LEU A 101 -29.05 6.58 2.26
N VAL A 102 -30.28 6.13 2.55
CA VAL A 102 -31.43 6.99 2.87
C VAL A 102 -32.13 6.51 4.14
N LYS A 103 -33.01 7.32 4.73
CA LYS A 103 -33.64 6.97 6.02
C LYS A 103 -34.72 5.91 5.87
N THR A 104 -35.47 5.97 4.78
CA THR A 104 -36.68 5.16 4.60
C THR A 104 -36.61 4.27 3.36
N GLU A 105 -37.33 3.15 3.42
CA GLU A 105 -37.46 2.24 2.27
C GLU A 105 -38.14 2.93 1.09
N ALA A 106 -39.12 3.79 1.35
CA ALA A 106 -39.83 4.54 0.32
C ALA A 106 -38.89 5.47 -0.48
N GLU A 107 -37.98 6.17 0.20
CA GLU A 107 -36.94 6.98 -0.46
C GLU A 107 -36.03 6.09 -1.32
N ALA A 108 -35.66 4.91 -0.81
CA ALA A 108 -34.78 4.01 -1.55
C ALA A 108 -35.46 3.48 -2.82
N LEU A 109 -36.73 3.07 -2.72
CA LEU A 109 -37.53 2.61 -3.85
C LEU A 109 -37.71 3.71 -4.91
N GLU A 110 -37.91 4.95 -4.49
CA GLU A 110 -38.03 6.08 -5.41
C GLU A 110 -36.72 6.36 -6.16
N LEU A 111 -35.58 6.30 -5.48
CA LEU A 111 -34.27 6.43 -6.12
C LEU A 111 -33.98 5.28 -7.09
N ILE A 112 -34.37 4.04 -6.74
CA ILE A 112 -34.24 2.89 -7.66
C ILE A 112 -35.01 3.16 -8.96
N LYS A 113 -36.24 3.68 -8.90
CA LYS A 113 -37.01 4.02 -10.11
C LYS A 113 -36.31 5.07 -10.96
N GLN A 114 -35.75 6.10 -10.34
CA GLN A 114 -35.00 7.14 -11.06
C GLN A 114 -33.74 6.56 -11.73
N LEU A 115 -33.01 5.71 -11.01
CA LEU A 115 -31.82 5.03 -11.54
C LEU A 115 -32.16 4.09 -12.71
N GLN A 116 -33.26 3.35 -12.60
CA GLN A 116 -33.77 2.49 -13.68
C GLN A 116 -34.26 3.30 -14.88
N ALA A 117 -34.73 4.53 -14.68
CA ALA A 117 -35.06 5.48 -15.73
C ALA A 117 -33.83 6.18 -16.35
N GLY A 118 -32.61 5.82 -15.92
CA GLY A 118 -31.36 6.33 -16.49
C GLY A 118 -30.72 7.51 -15.74
N ALA A 119 -31.17 7.82 -14.52
CA ALA A 119 -30.50 8.82 -13.70
C ALA A 119 -29.07 8.39 -13.33
N ASP A 120 -28.16 9.36 -13.21
CA ASP A 120 -26.78 9.10 -12.83
C ASP A 120 -26.66 8.75 -11.34
N PHE A 121 -26.06 7.60 -11.06
CA PHE A 121 -25.90 7.08 -9.69
C PHE A 121 -25.03 8.00 -8.83
N GLN A 122 -23.92 8.50 -9.37
CA GLN A 122 -23.01 9.33 -8.59
C GLN A 122 -23.63 10.67 -8.22
N LYS A 123 -24.42 11.25 -9.13
CA LYS A 123 -25.18 12.48 -8.90
C LYS A 123 -26.22 12.27 -7.81
N LEU A 124 -27.06 11.23 -7.92
CA LEU A 124 -28.05 10.92 -6.88
C LEU A 124 -27.38 10.62 -5.53
N ALA A 125 -26.24 9.93 -5.52
CA ALA A 125 -25.48 9.69 -4.30
C ALA A 125 -25.00 10.99 -3.66
N LYS A 126 -24.42 11.91 -4.44
CA LYS A 126 -23.96 13.23 -3.94
C LYS A 126 -25.10 14.07 -3.39
N GLU A 127 -26.28 14.01 -4.00
CA GLU A 127 -27.43 14.86 -3.66
C GLU A 127 -28.29 14.31 -2.52
N LYS A 128 -28.42 12.97 -2.41
CA LYS A 128 -29.43 12.32 -1.58
C LYS A 128 -28.86 11.39 -0.53
N SER A 129 -27.63 10.90 -0.71
CA SER A 129 -27.06 9.92 0.22
C SER A 129 -26.66 10.56 1.54
N LEU A 130 -26.97 9.86 2.63
CA LEU A 130 -26.58 10.19 4.00
C LEU A 130 -25.24 9.55 4.40
N SER A 131 -24.63 8.77 3.50
CA SER A 131 -23.36 8.09 3.77
C SER A 131 -22.16 9.02 3.65
N PRO A 132 -21.06 8.78 4.38
CA PRO A 132 -19.83 9.56 4.27
C PRO A 132 -19.21 9.57 2.86
N ASN A 133 -19.49 8.54 2.05
CA ASN A 133 -19.01 8.42 0.67
C ASN A 133 -19.88 9.18 -0.36
N ALA A 134 -20.96 9.85 0.07
CA ALA A 134 -21.82 10.67 -0.81
C ALA A 134 -21.01 11.65 -1.67
N ALA A 135 -20.06 12.37 -1.06
CA ALA A 135 -19.20 13.33 -1.77
C ALA A 135 -18.38 12.70 -2.92
N ARG A 136 -18.08 11.40 -2.83
CA ARG A 136 -17.37 10.62 -3.86
C ARG A 136 -18.33 9.87 -4.79
N GLY A 137 -19.60 10.31 -4.88
CA GLY A 137 -20.60 9.63 -5.71
C GLY A 137 -21.02 8.27 -5.15
N GLY A 138 -20.90 8.06 -3.84
CA GLY A 138 -21.25 6.81 -3.18
C GLY A 138 -20.17 5.73 -3.24
N ASP A 139 -19.01 6.02 -3.86
CA ASP A 139 -17.96 5.02 -4.10
C ASP A 139 -17.34 4.47 -2.80
N LEU A 140 -17.31 3.15 -2.71
CA LEU A 140 -16.75 2.39 -1.59
C LEU A 140 -15.28 2.02 -1.80
N GLY A 141 -14.74 2.19 -3.00
CA GLY A 141 -13.39 1.74 -3.35
C GLY A 141 -13.32 0.25 -3.69
N ASP A 142 -12.13 -0.22 -4.05
CA ASP A 142 -11.85 -1.65 -4.18
C ASP A 142 -11.85 -2.30 -2.79
N ALA A 143 -12.47 -3.48 -2.70
CA ALA A 143 -12.64 -4.26 -1.49
C ALA A 143 -12.48 -5.76 -1.81
N PHE A 144 -12.07 -6.52 -0.82
CA PHE A 144 -11.97 -7.97 -0.85
C PHE A 144 -13.06 -8.58 0.03
N LYS A 145 -13.19 -9.90 -0.03
CA LYS A 145 -14.11 -10.60 0.86
C LYS A 145 -13.72 -10.36 2.31
N GLY A 146 -14.69 -10.03 3.14
CA GLY A 146 -14.50 -9.70 4.56
C GLY A 146 -14.17 -8.22 4.85
N ASP A 147 -14.01 -7.37 3.84
CA ASP A 147 -13.75 -5.93 4.06
C ASP A 147 -15.02 -5.14 4.41
N PHE A 148 -16.20 -5.66 4.05
CA PHE A 148 -17.50 -5.08 4.40
C PHE A 148 -18.27 -5.92 5.40
N SER A 149 -19.31 -5.33 6.00
CA SER A 149 -20.24 -6.09 6.84
C SER A 149 -20.90 -7.22 6.02
N PRO A 150 -21.24 -8.35 6.64
CA PRO A 150 -21.86 -9.48 5.94
C PRO A 150 -23.09 -9.07 5.11
N THR A 151 -23.91 -8.15 5.63
CA THR A 151 -25.10 -7.62 4.93
C THR A 151 -24.72 -6.88 3.65
N TYR A 152 -23.68 -6.05 3.68
CA TYR A 152 -23.25 -5.26 2.51
C TYR A 152 -22.60 -6.17 1.49
N GLU A 153 -21.70 -7.03 1.94
CA GLU A 153 -20.98 -7.97 1.09
C GLU A 153 -21.95 -8.90 0.36
N GLN A 154 -22.90 -9.51 1.06
CA GLN A 154 -23.90 -10.39 0.43
C GLN A 154 -24.73 -9.64 -0.61
N ALA A 155 -25.19 -8.43 -0.30
CA ALA A 155 -25.95 -7.61 -1.23
C ALA A 155 -25.13 -7.22 -2.47
N ILE A 156 -23.85 -6.87 -2.30
CA ILE A 156 -22.97 -6.44 -3.38
C ILE A 156 -22.52 -7.61 -4.26
N LEU A 157 -22.17 -8.76 -3.67
CA LEU A 157 -21.66 -9.93 -4.39
C LEU A 157 -22.75 -10.71 -5.12
N ALA A 158 -24.03 -10.52 -4.75
CA ALA A 158 -25.16 -11.06 -5.49
C ALA A 158 -25.42 -10.34 -6.83
N LEU A 159 -24.86 -9.14 -7.02
CA LEU A 159 -25.07 -8.30 -8.21
C LEU A 159 -24.07 -8.61 -9.31
N LYS A 160 -24.54 -8.55 -10.56
CA LYS A 160 -23.65 -8.44 -11.73
C LYS A 160 -23.08 -7.03 -11.84
N VAL A 161 -21.95 -6.89 -12.52
CA VAL A 161 -21.36 -5.58 -12.80
C VAL A 161 -22.38 -4.68 -13.51
N GLY A 162 -22.59 -3.49 -12.96
CA GLY A 162 -23.57 -2.49 -13.41
C GLY A 162 -24.95 -2.60 -12.77
N GLU A 163 -25.26 -3.72 -12.09
CA GLU A 163 -26.57 -3.99 -11.50
C GLU A 163 -26.79 -3.23 -10.19
N LEU A 164 -28.07 -2.98 -9.87
CA LEU A 164 -28.54 -2.32 -8.66
C LEU A 164 -29.17 -3.33 -7.70
N SER A 165 -28.93 -3.19 -6.41
CA SER A 165 -29.65 -3.96 -5.39
C SER A 165 -31.07 -3.44 -5.18
N ALA A 166 -31.92 -4.30 -4.62
CA ALA A 166 -33.09 -3.86 -3.87
C ALA A 166 -32.65 -3.03 -2.63
N PRO A 167 -33.56 -2.28 -1.99
CA PRO A 167 -33.24 -1.60 -0.73
C PRO A 167 -32.78 -2.60 0.33
N VAL A 168 -31.58 -2.41 0.85
CA VAL A 168 -30.99 -3.24 1.89
C VAL A 168 -31.13 -2.52 3.21
N LYS A 169 -31.86 -3.12 4.15
CA LYS A 169 -32.04 -2.56 5.50
C LYS A 169 -30.75 -2.67 6.30
N THR A 170 -30.39 -1.58 6.98
CA THR A 170 -29.20 -1.44 7.82
C THR A 170 -29.58 -0.70 9.11
N ASP A 171 -28.67 -0.64 10.07
CA ASP A 171 -28.88 0.13 11.31
C ASP A 171 -28.97 1.64 11.06
N GLN A 172 -28.43 2.12 9.94
CA GLN A 172 -28.39 3.55 9.58
C GLN A 172 -29.53 3.98 8.65
N GLY A 173 -30.37 3.04 8.19
CA GLY A 173 -31.42 3.27 7.20
C GLY A 173 -31.39 2.22 6.09
N TYR A 174 -31.67 2.63 4.86
CA TYR A 174 -31.75 1.76 3.69
C TYR A 174 -30.67 2.10 2.68
N CYS A 175 -29.90 1.09 2.27
CA CYS A 175 -28.83 1.20 1.29
C CYS A 175 -29.28 0.67 -0.07
N ILE A 176 -28.90 1.37 -1.13
CA ILE A 176 -28.95 0.88 -2.51
C ILE A 176 -27.50 0.70 -2.95
N PHE A 177 -27.14 -0.49 -3.41
CA PHE A 177 -25.80 -0.77 -3.92
C PHE A 177 -25.81 -0.84 -5.44
N LYS A 178 -24.71 -0.40 -6.05
CA LYS A 178 -24.40 -0.64 -7.46
C LYS A 178 -23.05 -1.33 -7.58
N ARG A 179 -22.99 -2.44 -8.29
CA ARG A 179 -21.75 -3.15 -8.56
C ARG A 179 -20.98 -2.45 -9.69
N LEU A 180 -19.70 -2.15 -9.48
CA LEU A 180 -18.85 -1.43 -10.45
C LEU A 180 -17.77 -2.33 -11.07
N LYS A 181 -17.30 -3.33 -10.32
CA LYS A 181 -16.33 -4.36 -10.73
C LYS A 181 -16.58 -5.59 -9.89
#